data_AF-A0A3C1RRH2-F1
#
_entry.id   AF-A0A3C1RRH2-F1
#
_cell.length_a   1.000
_cell.length_b   1.000
_cell.length_c   1.000
_cell.angle_alpha   90.00
_cell.angle_beta   90.00
_cell.angle_gamma   90.00
#
_symmetry.space_group_name_H-M   'P 1'
#
loop_
_entity.id
_entity.type
_entity.pdbx_description
1 polymer ?
#
loop_
_entity_poly.entity_id
_entity_poly.type
_entity_poly.pdbx_seq_one_letter_code
_entity_poly.pdbx_strand_id
1 'polypeptide(L)' 'EHDAATLQLQGNKIAFTTDSYVVNPLFFPGGDIGSMAIHGTVNDLAMAGARPLYLSV' A
#
# COMPACT_ATOMS: atom_id res chain seq x y z
N GLU A 1 -19.35 -14.70 -7.24
CA GLU A 1 -18.74 -14.14 -6.01
C GLU A 1 -17.26 -14.52 -6.05
N HIS A 2 -16.36 -13.55 -5.92
CA HIS A 2 -14.91 -13.80 -5.93
C HIS A 2 -14.28 -13.00 -4.80
N ASP A 3 -13.58 -13.69 -3.89
CA ASP A 3 -12.92 -13.13 -2.70
C ASP A 3 -11.46 -12.70 -2.98
N ALA A 4 -11.11 -12.47 -4.25
CA ALA A 4 -9.74 -12.19 -4.67
C ALA A 4 -9.67 -11.27 -5.88
N ALA A 5 -8.60 -10.47 -5.96
CA ALA A 5 -8.26 -9.69 -7.14
C ALA A 5 -7.52 -10.58 -8.17
N THR A 6 -7.88 -10.44 -9.45
CA THR A 6 -7.13 -11.03 -10.57
C THR A 6 -6.34 -9.91 -11.26
N LEU A 7 -5.02 -10.05 -11.33
CA LEU A 7 -4.13 -9.03 -11.90
C LEU A 7 -3.39 -9.60 -13.12
N GLN A 8 -3.56 -8.97 -14.29
CA GLN A 8 -2.70 -9.20 -15.46
C GLN A 8 -1.63 -8.12 -15.49
N LEU A 9 -0.39 -8.48 -15.13
CA LEU A 9 0.73 -7.55 -15.04
C LEU A 9 1.72 -7.81 -16.18
N GLN A 10 2.09 -6.75 -16.90
CA GLN A 10 3.11 -6.79 -17.94
C GLN A 10 4.48 -6.41 -17.35
N GLY A 11 5.54 -7.12 -17.73
CA GLY A 11 6.92 -6.81 -17.34
C GLY A 11 7.63 -7.95 -16.60
N ASN A 12 8.93 -7.75 -16.34
CA ASN A 12 9.83 -8.82 -15.87
C ASN A 12 9.98 -8.87 -14.33
N LYS A 13 9.56 -7.82 -13.60
CA LYS A 13 9.71 -7.75 -12.14
C LYS A 13 8.58 -6.95 -11.52
N ILE A 14 7.97 -7.52 -10.48
CA ILE A 14 6.89 -6.91 -9.70
C ILE A 14 7.41 -6.75 -8.27
N ALA A 15 7.17 -5.57 -7.69
CA ALA A 15 7.32 -5.37 -6.25
C ALA A 15 5.92 -5.39 -5.61
N PHE A 16 5.79 -6.10 -4.51
CA PHE A 16 4.57 -6.24 -3.74
C PHE A 16 4.94 -6.12 -2.26
N THR A 17 4.18 -5.30 -1.53
CA THR A 17 4.31 -5.12 -0.07
C THR A 17 2.92 -5.05 0.53
N THR A 18 2.82 -5.34 1.82
CA THR A 18 1.58 -5.21 2.59
C THR A 18 1.94 -4.85 4.02
N ASP A 19 1.12 -4.00 4.62
CA ASP A 19 1.28 -3.53 5.99
C ASP A 19 -0.07 -3.50 6.70
N SER A 20 -0.02 -3.65 8.02
CA SER A 20 -1.17 -3.45 8.90
C SER A 20 -0.96 -2.20 9.75
N TYR A 21 -1.93 -1.30 9.74
CA TYR A 21 -1.87 -0.04 10.47
C TYR A 21 -2.86 -0.07 11.63
N VAL A 22 -2.38 0.15 12.86
CA VAL A 22 -3.18 0.02 14.11
C VAL A 22 -3.02 1.23 15.04
N VAL A 23 -2.75 2.41 14.47
CA VAL A 23 -2.51 3.64 15.24
C VAL A 23 -3.78 4.13 15.96
N ASN A 24 -3.61 4.66 17.17
CA ASN A 24 -4.67 5.30 17.96
C ASN A 24 -4.12 6.58 18.62
N PRO A 25 -4.81 7.74 18.51
CA PRO A 25 -6.11 7.96 17.87
C PRO A 25 -6.07 7.81 16.33
N LEU A 26 -7.22 7.58 15.70
CA LEU A 26 -7.32 7.43 14.23
C LEU A 26 -6.96 8.72 13.48
N PHE A 27 -7.17 9.87 14.11
CA PHE A 27 -6.80 11.19 13.62
C PHE A 27 -5.87 11.86 14.62
N PHE A 28 -4.76 12.41 14.16
CA PHE A 28 -3.72 13.01 15.00
C PHE A 28 -3.09 14.23 14.32
N PRO A 29 -2.41 15.12 15.06
CA PRO A 29 -1.71 16.25 14.45
C PRO A 29 -0.71 15.77 13.39
N GLY A 30 -0.93 16.17 12.14
CA GLY A 30 -0.09 15.77 10.99
C GLY A 30 -0.65 14.63 10.13
N GLY A 31 -1.80 14.03 10.46
CA GLY A 31 -2.45 13.06 9.58
C GLY A 31 -3.52 12.19 10.22
N ASP A 32 -3.79 11.06 9.57
CA ASP A 32 -4.75 10.06 9.99
C ASP A 32 -4.26 8.65 9.62
N ILE A 33 -4.94 7.64 10.13
CA ILE A 33 -4.62 6.22 9.86
C ILE A 33 -4.60 5.88 8.36
N GLY A 34 -5.49 6.47 7.55
CA GLY A 34 -5.55 6.26 6.11
C GLY A 34 -4.37 6.91 5.40
N SER A 35 -4.02 8.14 5.76
CA SER A 35 -2.81 8.81 5.29
C SER A 35 -1.54 8.00 5.62
N MET A 36 -1.44 7.45 6.83
CA MET A 36 -0.35 6.54 7.20
C MET A 36 -0.36 5.27 6.35
N ALA A 37 -1.53 4.66 6.14
CA ALA A 37 -1.65 3.43 5.37
C ALA A 37 -1.17 3.57 3.93
N ILE A 38 -1.57 4.67 3.28
CA ILE A 38 -1.13 4.98 1.92
C ILE A 38 0.37 5.31 1.90
N HIS A 39 0.83 6.24 2.74
CA HIS A 39 2.24 6.67 2.70
C HIS A 39 3.20 5.53 3.05
N GLY A 40 2.91 4.73 4.06
CA GLY A 40 3.76 3.61 4.45
C GLY A 40 3.91 2.59 3.32
N THR A 41 2.80 2.11 2.78
CA THR A 41 2.80 1.10 1.71
C THR A 41 3.43 1.62 0.41
N VAL A 42 3.18 2.89 0.07
CA VAL A 42 3.80 3.55 -1.10
C VAL A 42 5.31 3.72 -0.90
N ASN A 43 5.75 4.11 0.31
CA ASN A 43 7.17 4.29 0.62
C ASN A 43 7.92 2.97 0.53
N ASP A 44 7.36 1.87 1.01
CA ASP A 44 7.98 0.53 0.90
C ASP A 44 8.25 0.14 -0.56
N LEU A 45 7.26 0.34 -1.44
CA LEU A 45 7.42 0.08 -2.87
C LEU A 45 8.47 1.01 -3.50
N ALA A 46 8.45 2.29 -3.16
CA ALA A 46 9.42 3.26 -3.65
C ALA A 46 10.85 2.94 -3.18
N MET A 47 11.03 2.53 -1.93
CA MET A 47 12.31 2.10 -1.36
C MET A 47 12.84 0.82 -2.01
N ALA A 48 11.95 -0.06 -2.49
CA ALA A 48 12.31 -1.21 -3.31
C ALA A 48 12.70 -0.84 -4.76
N GLY A 49 12.69 0.45 -5.11
CA GLY A 49 12.97 0.95 -6.46
C GLY A 49 11.83 0.75 -7.45
N ALA A 50 10.63 0.40 -6.97
CA ALA A 50 9.45 0.25 -7.82
C ALA A 50 8.68 1.56 -7.94
N ARG A 51 7.99 1.72 -9.08
CA ARG A 51 6.94 2.73 -9.21
C ARG A 51 5.63 2.11 -8.72
N PRO A 52 4.99 2.61 -7.64
CA PRO A 52 3.69 2.12 -7.21
C PRO A 52 2.63 2.38 -8.29
N LEU A 53 1.79 1.37 -8.56
CA LEU A 53 0.73 1.45 -9.57
C LEU A 53 -0.65 1.13 -9.02
N TYR A 54 -0.72 0.23 -8.03
CA TYR A 54 -1.98 -0.28 -7.48
C TYR A 54 -1.86 -0.43 -5.96
N LEU A 55 -2.98 -0.26 -5.26
CA LEU A 55 -3.14 -0.47 -3.82
C LEU A 55 -4.42 -1.27 -3.58
N SER A 56 -4.41 -2.12 -2.55
CA SER A 56 -5.60 -2.78 -2.01
C SER A 56 -5.84 -2.32 -0.57
N VAL A 57 -7.11 -2.35 -0.15
CA VAL A 57 -7.56 -2.06 1.22
C VAL A 57 -8.35 -3.23 1.77
#